data_AF-A0A9P6A3Z3-F1
#
_entry.id   AF-A0A9P6A3Z3-F1
#
_cell.length_a   1.000
_cell.length_b   1.000
_cell.length_c   1.000
_cell.angle_alpha   90.00
_cell.angle_beta   90.00
_cell.angle_gamma   90.00
#
_symmetry.space_group_name_H-M   'P 1'
#
loop_
_entity.id
_entity.type
_entity.pdbx_description
1 polymer ?
#
loop_
_entity_poly.entity_id
_entity_poly.type
_entity_poly.pdbx_seq_one_letter_code
_entity_poly.pdbx_strand_id
1 'polypeptide(L)'
;MSNTRSRQREDIDRAYDIQTRAGVEGAVRGTGVGTGLAMIAHFSWPWFRRQTLPFKSFLVSISTIFGLVLGAERALLTHEAERRQEENALRRQARYDLARRGLIGTETEIAKWRAERDAALQAEQAKTE
;
A
#
# COMPACT_ATOMS: atom_id res chain seq x y z
N MET A 1 -13.01 -24.28 -1.91
CA MET A 1 -13.56 -22.94 -1.58
C MET A 1 -13.01 -22.31 -0.29
N SER A 2 -12.36 -23.05 0.62
CA SER A 2 -11.72 -22.46 1.82
C SER A 2 -10.43 -21.68 1.52
N ASN A 3 -9.62 -22.16 0.57
CA ASN A 3 -8.28 -21.61 0.30
C ASN A 3 -8.27 -20.23 -0.39
N THR A 4 -9.32 -19.87 -1.13
CA THR A 4 -9.42 -18.55 -1.79
C THR A 4 -9.73 -17.45 -0.77
N ARG A 5 -10.59 -17.76 0.21
CA ARG A 5 -10.96 -16.80 1.27
C ARG A 5 -9.82 -16.53 2.23
N SER A 6 -9.01 -17.55 2.56
CA SER A 6 -7.82 -17.37 3.40
C SER A 6 -6.79 -16.47 2.70
N ARG A 7 -6.48 -16.72 1.42
CA ARG A 7 -5.56 -15.87 0.64
C ARG A 7 -6.05 -14.43 0.51
N GLN A 8 -7.34 -14.24 0.25
CA GLN A 8 -7.93 -12.89 0.19
C GLN A 8 -7.82 -12.16 1.52
N ARG A 9 -8.00 -12.87 2.64
CA ARG A 9 -7.89 -12.28 3.97
C ARG A 9 -6.44 -11.90 4.30
N GLU A 10 -5.49 -12.77 3.98
CA GLU A 10 -4.07 -12.52 4.15
C GLU A 10 -3.60 -11.29 3.32
N ASP A 11 -4.09 -11.15 2.10
CA ASP A 11 -3.82 -9.98 1.26
C ASP A 11 -4.38 -8.69 1.88
N ILE A 12 -5.59 -8.73 2.44
CA ILE A 12 -6.20 -7.58 3.14
C ILE A 12 -5.41 -7.24 4.41
N ASP A 13 -5.07 -8.23 5.22
CA ASP A 13 -4.34 -8.03 6.47
C ASP A 13 -2.95 -7.42 6.19
N ARG A 14 -2.29 -7.86 5.11
CA ARG A 14 -1.02 -7.29 4.66
C ARG A 14 -1.16 -5.85 4.17
N ALA A 15 -2.18 -5.54 3.36
CA ALA A 15 -2.43 -4.18 2.91
C ALA A 15 -2.72 -3.24 4.10
N TYR A 16 -3.47 -3.74 5.09
CA TYR A 16 -3.80 -3.01 6.31
C TYR A 16 -2.55 -2.72 7.17
N ASP A 17 -1.64 -3.68 7.34
CA ASP A 17 -0.40 -3.49 8.09
C ASP A 17 0.49 -2.42 7.44
N ILE A 18 0.67 -2.50 6.11
CA ILE A 18 1.42 -1.51 5.33
C ILE A 18 0.82 -0.11 5.50
N GLN A 19 -0.50 0.01 5.34
CA GLN A 19 -1.23 1.26 5.44
C GLN A 19 -1.13 1.85 6.86
N THR A 20 -1.31 1.02 7.89
CA THR A 20 -1.27 1.45 9.29
C THR A 20 0.12 1.93 9.68
N ARG A 21 1.15 1.17 9.32
CA ARG A 21 2.55 1.54 9.60
C ARG A 21 2.92 2.87 8.93
N ALA A 22 2.60 3.03 7.65
CA ALA A 22 2.87 4.25 6.92
C ALA A 22 2.04 5.44 7.43
N GLY A 23 0.79 5.19 7.85
CA GLY A 23 -0.07 6.19 8.48
C GLY A 23 0.51 6.69 9.81
N VAL A 24 0.97 5.79 10.67
CA VAL A 24 1.63 6.17 11.94
C VAL A 24 2.89 6.99 11.68
N GLU A 25 3.74 6.57 10.73
CA GLU A 25 4.93 7.32 10.35
C GLU A 25 4.57 8.71 9.81
N GLY A 26 3.54 8.79 8.96
CA GLY A 26 3.01 10.04 8.44
C GLY A 26 2.48 10.96 9.54
N ALA A 27 1.79 10.39 10.54
CA ALA A 27 1.28 11.12 11.70
C ALA A 27 2.42 11.76 12.49
N VAL A 28 3.46 10.98 12.83
CA VAL A 28 4.65 11.45 13.56
C VAL A 28 5.33 12.60 12.82
N ARG A 29 5.54 12.45 11.50
CA ARG A 29 6.09 13.51 10.65
C ARG A 29 5.19 14.75 10.63
N GLY A 30 3.88 14.55 10.48
CA GLY A 30 2.87 15.60 10.48
C GLY A 30 2.80 16.38 11.80
N THR A 31 2.92 15.70 12.94
CA THR A 31 3.01 16.33 14.27
C THR A 31 4.29 17.15 14.41
N GLY A 32 5.43 16.61 13.95
CA GLY A 32 6.71 17.32 13.96
C GLY A 32 6.65 18.62 13.16
N VAL A 33 6.11 18.56 11.94
CA VAL A 33 5.89 19.73 11.07
C VAL A 33 4.94 20.73 11.74
N GLY A 34 3.77 20.28 12.21
CA GLY A 34 2.78 21.16 12.83
C GLY A 34 3.31 21.86 14.07
N THR A 35 4.03 21.13 14.93
CA THR A 35 4.66 21.69 16.13
C THR A 35 5.75 22.68 15.78
N GLY A 36 6.61 22.37 14.81
CA GLY A 36 7.65 23.26 14.32
C GLY A 36 7.07 24.58 13.77
N LEU A 37 6.03 24.49 12.94
CA LEU A 37 5.34 25.66 12.40
C LEU A 37 4.67 26.49 13.50
N ALA A 38 4.00 25.85 14.46
CA ALA A 38 3.38 26.54 15.59
C ALA A 38 4.43 27.25 16.46
N MET A 39 5.60 26.64 16.66
CA MET A 39 6.70 27.22 17.43
C MET A 39 7.29 28.43 16.70
N ILE A 40 7.58 28.32 15.40
CA ILE A 40 8.08 29.43 14.57
C ILE A 40 7.07 30.58 14.61
N ALA A 41 5.79 30.31 14.35
CA ALA A 41 4.73 31.32 14.35
C ALA A 41 4.59 32.03 15.71
N HIS A 42 4.81 31.31 16.82
CA HIS A 42 4.77 31.89 18.16
C HIS A 42 5.87 32.94 18.40
N PHE A 43 7.07 32.68 17.89
CA PHE A 43 8.20 33.59 18.04
C PHE A 43 8.26 34.68 16.98
N SER A 44 7.85 34.41 15.74
CA SER A 44 7.92 35.37 14.64
C SER A 44 6.73 36.34 14.61
N TRP A 45 5.54 35.94 15.03
CA TRP A 45 4.32 36.74 14.84
C TRP A 45 3.64 37.14 16.16
N PRO A 46 3.62 38.46 16.50
CA PRO A 46 2.95 38.96 17.70
C PRO A 46 1.46 38.59 17.83
N TRP A 47 0.74 38.49 16.72
CA TRP A 47 -0.67 38.10 16.71
C TRP A 47 -0.87 36.64 17.10
N PHE A 48 -0.10 35.72 16.50
CA PHE A 48 -0.16 34.29 16.82
C PHE A 48 0.32 34.00 18.26
N ARG A 49 1.27 34.80 18.76
CA ARG A 49 1.72 34.71 20.16
C ARG A 49 0.57 34.89 21.15
N ARG A 50 -0.32 35.85 20.90
CA ARG A 50 -1.50 36.16 21.73
C ARG A 50 -2.62 35.13 21.64
N GLN A 51 -2.57 34.20 20.67
CA GLN A 51 -3.58 33.16 20.53
C GLN A 51 -3.50 32.13 21.66
N THR A 52 -4.65 31.54 21.98
CA THR A 52 -4.81 30.58 23.09
C THR A 52 -4.06 29.28 22.81
N LEU A 53 -3.69 28.56 23.88
CA LEU A 53 -3.05 27.24 23.76
C LEU A 53 -3.93 26.20 23.05
N PRO A 54 -5.26 26.10 23.34
CA PRO A 54 -6.13 25.17 22.63
C PRO A 54 -6.15 25.38 21.11
N PHE A 55 -6.12 26.63 20.66
CA PHE A 55 -6.08 26.93 19.23
C PHE A 55 -4.79 26.42 18.58
N LYS A 56 -3.64 26.60 19.25
CA LYS A 56 -2.35 26.10 18.75
C LYS A 56 -2.31 24.58 18.70
N SER A 57 -2.79 23.90 19.74
CA SER A 57 -2.88 22.43 19.74
C SER A 57 -3.81 21.91 18.64
N PHE A 58 -4.92 22.62 18.38
CA PHE A 58 -5.82 22.26 17.30
C PHE A 58 -5.10 22.29 15.93
N LEU A 59 -4.30 23.32 15.66
CA LEU A 59 -3.51 23.38 14.43
C LEU A 59 -2.50 22.23 14.31
N VAL A 60 -1.83 21.87 15.40
CA VAL A 60 -0.92 20.71 15.43
C VAL A 60 -1.68 19.41 15.17
N SER A 61 -2.88 19.24 15.74
CA SER A 61 -3.73 18.06 15.49
C SER A 61 -4.17 17.96 14.03
N ILE A 62 -4.51 19.07 13.38
CA ILE A 62 -4.82 19.10 11.94
C ILE A 62 -3.63 18.57 11.13
N SER A 63 -2.43 19.11 11.38
CA SER A 63 -1.20 18.67 10.70
C SER A 63 -0.92 17.18 10.95
N THR A 64 -1.21 16.69 12.16
CA THR A 64 -1.02 15.29 12.54
C THR A 64 -1.97 14.36 11.76
N ILE A 65 -3.27 14.69 11.74
CA ILE A 65 -4.28 13.92 11.01
C ILE A 65 -3.98 13.95 9.52
N PHE A 66 -3.59 15.10 8.98
CA PHE A 66 -3.24 15.22 7.57
C PHE A 66 -2.02 14.36 7.21
N GLY A 67 -0.98 14.38 8.05
CA GLY A 67 0.18 13.51 7.90
C GLY A 67 -0.19 12.02 7.94
N LEU A 68 -1.09 11.64 8.87
CA LEU A 68 -1.57 10.27 9.00
C LEU A 68 -2.27 9.79 7.74
N VAL A 69 -3.25 10.57 7.26
CA VAL A 69 -4.07 10.21 6.10
C VAL A 69 -3.22 10.14 4.83
N LEU A 70 -2.37 11.15 4.58
CA LEU A 70 -1.51 11.14 3.39
C LEU A 70 -0.47 10.02 3.42
N GLY A 71 0.08 9.69 4.60
CA GLY A 71 1.01 8.57 4.75
C GLY A 71 0.36 7.24 4.41
N ALA A 72 -0.84 7.00 4.97
CA ALA A 72 -1.63 5.81 4.73
C ALA A 72 -2.06 5.69 3.25
N GLU A 73 -2.63 6.74 2.67
CA GLU A 73 -3.12 6.78 1.29
C GLU A 73 -1.98 6.50 0.30
N ARG A 74 -0.83 7.17 0.49
CA ARG A 74 0.33 6.98 -0.38
C ARG A 74 0.80 5.53 -0.38
N ALA A 75 0.90 4.90 0.79
CA ALA A 75 1.37 3.53 0.92
C ALA A 75 0.40 2.52 0.27
N LEU A 76 -0.91 2.73 0.47
CA LEU A 76 -1.93 1.88 -0.15
C LEU A 76 -1.90 2.01 -1.68
N LEU A 77 -1.84 3.24 -2.20
CA LEU A 77 -1.77 3.49 -3.65
C LEU A 77 -0.50 2.90 -4.27
N THR A 78 0.66 2.99 -3.60
CA THR A 78 1.88 2.36 -4.09
C THR A 78 1.76 0.84 -4.09
N HIS A 79 1.20 0.25 -3.04
CA HIS A 79 0.99 -1.20 -2.96
C HIS A 79 0.05 -1.69 -4.06
N GLU A 80 -1.07 -1.01 -4.29
CA GLU A 80 -1.98 -1.35 -5.38
C GLU A 80 -1.34 -1.17 -6.76
N ALA A 81 -0.54 -0.11 -6.94
CA ALA A 81 0.16 0.13 -8.20
C ALA A 81 1.17 -1.00 -8.51
N GLU A 82 1.95 -1.41 -7.51
CA GLU A 82 2.88 -2.55 -7.61
C GLU A 82 2.13 -3.84 -7.97
N ARG A 83 1.04 -4.14 -7.26
CA ARG A 83 0.20 -5.32 -7.54
C ARG A 83 -0.36 -5.32 -8.95
N ARG A 84 -0.88 -4.18 -9.43
CA ARG A 84 -1.37 -4.04 -10.81
C ARG A 84 -0.26 -4.24 -11.83
N GLN A 85 0.96 -3.76 -11.56
CA GLN A 85 2.11 -3.98 -12.43
C GLN A 85 2.52 -5.46 -12.50
N GLU A 86 2.57 -6.14 -11.35
CA GLU A 86 2.85 -7.58 -11.26
C GLU A 86 1.81 -8.41 -12.02
N GLU A 87 0.52 -8.13 -11.82
CA GLU A 87 -0.56 -8.82 -12.51
C GLU A 87 -0.51 -8.61 -14.02
N ASN A 88 -0.24 -7.38 -14.47
CA ASN A 88 -0.12 -7.06 -15.88
C ASN A 88 1.10 -7.71 -16.52
N ALA A 89 2.24 -7.75 -15.82
CA ALA A 89 3.44 -8.44 -16.27
C ALA A 89 3.18 -9.94 -16.43
N LEU A 90 2.50 -10.55 -15.45
CA LEU A 90 2.14 -11.97 -15.49
C LEU A 90 1.14 -12.29 -16.62
N ARG A 91 0.10 -11.47 -16.79
CA ARG A 91 -0.85 -11.61 -17.91
C ARG A 91 -0.14 -11.48 -19.26
N ARG A 92 0.85 -10.60 -19.36
CA ARG A 92 1.67 -10.44 -20.56
C ARG A 92 2.53 -11.68 -20.83
N GLN A 93 3.17 -12.24 -19.81
CA GLN A 93 3.93 -13.50 -19.92
C GLN A 93 3.02 -14.66 -20.36
N ALA A 94 1.86 -14.82 -19.73
CA ALA A 94 0.88 -15.85 -20.08
C ALA A 94 0.47 -15.75 -21.56
N ARG A 95 0.16 -14.54 -22.04
CA ARG A 95 -0.19 -14.33 -23.45
C ARG A 95 0.93 -14.70 -24.41
N TYR A 96 2.19 -14.40 -24.07
CA TYR A 96 3.34 -14.79 -24.91
C TYR A 96 3.54 -16.30 -24.95
N ASP A 97 3.44 -16.98 -23.81
CA ASP A 97 3.59 -18.44 -23.74
C ASP A 97 2.45 -19.18 -24.44
N LEU A 98 1.21 -18.72 -24.26
CA LEU A 98 0.05 -19.28 -24.95
C LEU A 98 0.16 -19.07 -26.45
N ALA A 99 0.58 -17.88 -26.91
CA ALA A 99 0.80 -17.62 -28.33
C ALA A 99 1.89 -18.53 -28.93
N ARG A 100 2.97 -18.82 -28.19
CA ARG A 100 4.00 -19.79 -28.60
C ARG A 100 3.45 -21.21 -28.76
N ARG A 101 2.45 -21.57 -27.94
CA ARG A 101 1.74 -22.86 -28.02
C ARG A 101 0.63 -22.87 -29.10
N GLY A 102 0.45 -21.77 -29.84
CA GLY A 102 -0.64 -21.62 -30.82
C GLY A 102 -2.02 -21.44 -30.19
N LEU A 103 -2.08 -21.12 -28.89
CA LEU A 103 -3.31 -20.93 -28.14
C LEU A 103 -3.66 -19.44 -28.03
N ILE A 104 -4.97 -19.14 -28.03
CA ILE A 104 -5.47 -17.79 -27.80
C ILE A 104 -5.48 -17.51 -26.30
N GLY A 105 -4.94 -16.37 -25.89
CA GLY A 105 -4.90 -15.89 -24.50
C GLY A 105 -6.27 -15.50 -23.94
N THR A 106 -7.22 -16.43 -23.94
CA THR A 106 -8.52 -16.28 -23.27
C THR A 106 -8.34 -16.40 -21.76
N GLU A 107 -9.26 -15.84 -20.98
CA GLU A 107 -9.21 -15.89 -19.50
C GLU A 107 -9.12 -17.34 -18.98
N THR A 108 -9.80 -18.29 -19.65
CA THR A 108 -9.77 -19.71 -19.29
C THR A 108 -8.39 -20.34 -19.49
N GLU A 109 -7.72 -20.02 -20.60
CA GLU A 109 -6.37 -20.54 -20.90
C GLU A 109 -5.31 -19.88 -20.01
N ILE A 110 -5.47 -18.58 -19.68
CA ILE A 110 -4.60 -17.89 -18.72
C ILE A 110 -4.75 -18.50 -17.33
N ALA A 111 -5.98 -18.86 -16.91
CA ALA A 111 -6.22 -19.53 -15.64
C ALA A 111 -5.57 -20.93 -15.58
N LYS A 112 -5.67 -21.72 -16.66
CA LYS A 112 -4.99 -23.01 -16.78
C LYS A 112 -3.47 -22.86 -16.72
N TRP A 113 -2.91 -21.94 -17.51
CA TRP A 113 -1.47 -21.64 -17.50
C TRP A 113 -0.98 -21.25 -16.09
N ARG A 114 -1.76 -20.45 -15.36
CA ARG A 114 -1.41 -20.07 -13.98
C ARG A 114 -1.42 -21.29 -13.04
N ALA A 115 -2.42 -22.16 -13.15
CA ALA A 115 -2.49 -23.39 -12.34
C ALA A 115 -1.33 -24.36 -12.65
N GLU A 116 -0.97 -24.53 -13.92
CA GLU A 116 0.19 -25.33 -14.34
C GLU A 116 1.49 -24.79 -13.73
N ARG A 117 1.67 -23.46 -13.78
CA ARG A 117 2.87 -22.81 -13.24
C ARG A 117 2.95 -22.95 -11.73
N ASP A 118 1.85 -22.72 -11.02
CA ASP A 118 1.80 -22.83 -9.55
C ASP A 118 2.11 -24.28 -9.10
N ALA A 119 1.59 -25.28 -9.82
CA ALA A 119 1.87 -26.70 -9.55
C ALA A 119 3.35 -27.05 -9.82
N ALA A 120 3.95 -26.52 -10.90
CA ALA A 120 5.36 -26.72 -11.22
C ALA A 120 6.27 -26.11 -10.14
N LEU A 121 5.97 -24.90 -9.66
CA LEU A 121 6.73 -24.23 -8.59
C LEU A 121 6.67 -25.03 -7.29
N GLN A 122 5.50 -25.56 -6.91
CA GLN A 122 5.37 -26.40 -5.73
C GLN A 122 6.16 -27.71 -5.85
N ALA A 123 6.14 -28.34 -7.03
CA ALA A 123 6.91 -29.56 -7.28
C ALA A 123 8.44 -29.31 -7.28
N GLU A 124 8.89 -28.12 -7.66
CA GLU A 124 10.29 -27.71 -7.61
C GLU A 124 10.74 -27.41 -6.17
N GLN A 125 9.90 -26.75 -5.37
CA GLN A 125 10.14 -26.53 -3.93
C GLN A 125 10.25 -27.85 -3.17
N ALA A 126 9.33 -28.80 -3.42
CA ALA A 126 9.34 -30.12 -2.78
C ALA A 126 10.51 -31.03 -3.21
N LYS A 127 11.25 -30.68 -4.27
CA LYS A 127 12.49 -31.38 -4.68
C LYS A 127 13.74 -30.76 -4.10
N THR A 128 13.65 -29.53 -3.60
CA THR A 128 14.79 -28.77 -3.06
C THR A 128 14.89 -28.92 -1.54
N GLU A 129 13.79 -29.33 -0.89
CA GLU A 129 13.75 -29.84 0.49
C GLU A 129 14.13 -31.32 0.56
#